data_AF-A0A2G6E3H4-F1
#
_entry.id   AF-A0A2G6E3H4-F1
#
_cell.length_a   1.000
_cell.length_b   1.000
_cell.length_c   1.000
_cell.angle_alpha   90.00
_cell.angle_beta   90.00
_cell.angle_gamma   90.00
#
_symmetry.space_group_name_H-M   'P 1'
#
loop_
_entity.id
_entity.type
_entity.pdbx_description
1 polymer ?
#
loop_
_entity_poly.entity_id
_entity_poly.type
_entity_poly.pdbx_seq_one_letter_code
_entity_poly.pdbx_strand_id
1 'polypeptide(L)'
;MPPITAGLPYRSLSMLLLLVLILWRPLNAMNAPEDIRNTHALQLSTEAREFMRTLRTAELTEDRYFGSMLLRMVNRPTLTEEHKVEILYAMLKSIGWSFSGAVRIPAYYDYFQVFGGYASSFLRYQKNLDQLGYDAKAFVEIARSEIRQHVMYAAHALLLAMLLDAGHTSEHLEEFLSAELFQQAQVPEIWLHYLAFAVVLSRNADLALKLGELLEIVESEEGQEDILCALGVFESDDNFARIQRFLHETLQHDYNQAVETALLIARRRLSPNEFYLLYTELLSEAKRSFSLKELRDRQFQSDIWRDHSKSVYLKVWDNFDLRIYDDGILLSYKDVFSDFM
;
A
#
# COMPACT_ATOMS: atom_id res chain seq x y z
N MET A 1 -15.90 -67.17 -19.59
CA MET A 1 -16.65 -65.93 -19.29
C MET A 1 -16.93 -65.88 -17.79
N PRO A 2 -16.19 -65.07 -17.02
CA PRO A 2 -16.55 -64.72 -15.65
C PRO A 2 -17.21 -63.31 -15.61
N PRO A 3 -18.03 -63.01 -14.59
CA PRO A 3 -18.71 -61.73 -14.46
C PRO A 3 -17.79 -60.67 -13.85
N ILE A 4 -17.79 -59.47 -14.44
CA ILE A 4 -17.15 -58.28 -13.85
C ILE A 4 -18.19 -57.64 -12.92
N THR A 5 -18.04 -57.86 -11.62
CA THR A 5 -18.71 -57.05 -10.60
C THR A 5 -17.90 -55.78 -10.38
N ALA A 6 -18.38 -54.66 -10.91
CA ALA A 6 -17.86 -53.33 -10.62
C ALA A 6 -18.26 -52.94 -9.19
N GLY A 7 -17.33 -53.10 -8.24
CA GLY A 7 -17.42 -52.46 -6.94
C GLY A 7 -17.16 -50.96 -7.10
N LEU A 8 -18.21 -50.15 -6.95
CA LEU A 8 -18.08 -48.71 -6.78
C LEU A 8 -17.39 -48.42 -5.44
N PRO A 9 -16.27 -47.67 -5.39
CA PRO A 9 -15.68 -47.28 -4.13
C PRO A 9 -16.52 -46.16 -3.49
N TYR A 10 -17.20 -46.49 -2.40
CA TYR A 10 -17.87 -45.57 -1.47
C TYR A 10 -16.95 -44.53 -0.78
N ARG A 11 -15.73 -44.30 -1.31
CA ARG A 11 -14.77 -43.34 -0.77
C ARG A 11 -14.83 -41.96 -1.43
N SER A 12 -15.52 -41.84 -2.56
CA SER A 12 -15.61 -40.57 -3.30
C SER A 12 -16.77 -39.67 -2.87
N LEU A 13 -17.79 -40.21 -2.17
CA LEU A 13 -18.95 -39.42 -1.76
C LEU A 13 -18.64 -38.53 -0.55
N SER A 14 -17.81 -39.00 0.38
CA SER A 14 -17.43 -38.26 1.59
C SER A 14 -16.54 -37.06 1.29
N MET A 15 -15.69 -37.18 0.26
CA MET A 15 -14.79 -36.10 -0.17
C MET A 15 -15.53 -35.03 -1.01
N LEU A 16 -16.55 -35.45 -1.78
CA LEU A 16 -17.41 -34.50 -2.51
C LEU A 16 -18.32 -33.72 -1.57
N LEU A 17 -18.81 -34.32 -0.48
CA LEU A 17 -19.60 -33.61 0.53
C LEU A 17 -18.75 -32.62 1.36
N LEU A 18 -17.46 -32.93 1.60
CA LEU A 18 -16.56 -32.00 2.29
C LEU A 18 -16.17 -30.79 1.42
N LEU A 19 -15.98 -30.99 0.11
CA LEU A 19 -15.71 -29.91 -0.85
C LEU A 19 -16.94 -29.02 -1.09
N VAL A 20 -18.16 -29.59 -1.05
CA VAL A 20 -19.39 -28.78 -1.05
C VAL A 20 -19.54 -28.00 0.25
N LEU A 21 -19.13 -28.52 1.42
CA LEU A 21 -19.21 -27.75 2.67
C LEU A 21 -18.17 -26.62 2.79
N ILE A 22 -17.06 -26.67 2.04
CA ILE A 22 -16.08 -25.58 1.96
C ILE A 22 -16.45 -24.55 0.88
N LEU A 23 -17.17 -24.95 -0.17
CA LEU A 23 -17.64 -24.06 -1.25
C LEU A 23 -19.07 -23.52 -1.03
N TRP A 24 -19.77 -23.96 0.02
CA TRP A 24 -21.18 -23.65 0.28
C TRP A 24 -21.46 -23.29 1.74
N ARG A 25 -20.49 -22.66 2.40
CA ARG A 25 -20.81 -21.64 3.39
C ARG A 25 -20.57 -20.28 2.74
N PRO A 26 -21.60 -19.49 2.39
CA PRO A 26 -21.56 -18.16 2.95
C PRO A 26 -21.44 -18.42 4.45
N LEU A 27 -20.26 -18.17 5.02
CA LEU A 27 -20.24 -17.90 6.46
C LEU A 27 -21.38 -16.92 6.66
N ASN A 28 -22.28 -17.17 7.62
CA ASN A 28 -23.24 -16.17 8.05
C ASN A 28 -22.40 -14.99 8.55
N ALA A 29 -21.93 -14.16 7.63
CA ALA A 29 -21.14 -13.01 7.91
C ALA A 29 -22.17 -12.02 8.39
N MET A 30 -22.19 -11.86 9.69
CA MET A 30 -23.00 -10.80 10.27
C MET A 30 -22.38 -9.48 9.81
N ASN A 31 -23.21 -8.49 9.54
CA ASN A 31 -22.72 -7.10 9.49
C ASN A 31 -21.87 -6.85 10.73
N ALA A 32 -20.80 -6.07 10.58
CA ALA A 32 -19.98 -5.69 11.71
C ALA A 32 -20.87 -5.13 12.84
N PRO A 33 -20.63 -5.48 14.11
CA PRO A 33 -21.28 -4.79 15.24
C PRO A 33 -21.17 -3.26 15.12
N GLU A 34 -22.19 -2.51 15.53
CA GLU A 34 -22.21 -1.04 15.39
C GLU A 34 -21.04 -0.36 16.14
N ASP A 35 -20.64 -0.93 17.27
CA ASP A 35 -19.47 -0.50 18.02
C ASP A 35 -18.18 -0.67 17.20
N ILE A 36 -18.02 -1.76 16.44
CA ILE A 36 -16.86 -1.93 15.55
C ILE A 36 -16.87 -0.89 14.43
N ARG A 37 -18.03 -0.62 13.83
CA ARG A 37 -18.16 0.42 12.77
C ARG A 37 -17.87 1.83 13.29
N ASN A 38 -18.36 2.16 14.47
CA ASN A 38 -18.31 3.53 15.01
C ASN A 38 -17.00 3.84 15.76
N THR A 39 -16.32 2.82 16.31
CA THR A 39 -15.12 3.01 17.14
C THR A 39 -13.83 3.08 16.31
N HIS A 40 -13.80 2.41 15.15
CA HIS A 40 -12.56 2.21 14.39
C HIS A 40 -12.46 3.04 13.10
N ALA A 41 -13.46 3.86 12.78
CA ALA A 41 -13.30 4.89 11.76
C ALA A 41 -12.66 6.13 12.38
N LEU A 42 -11.73 6.79 11.67
CA LEU A 42 -11.31 8.14 12.05
C LEU A 42 -12.57 9.01 12.16
N GLN A 43 -12.87 9.50 13.37
CA GLN A 43 -14.08 10.26 13.61
C GLN A 43 -13.95 11.63 12.94
N LEU A 44 -14.60 11.77 11.78
CA LEU A 44 -14.62 13.02 11.04
C LEU A 44 -15.34 14.10 11.85
N SER A 45 -14.72 15.29 11.93
CA SER A 45 -15.35 16.51 12.43
C SER A 45 -16.66 16.82 11.70
N THR A 46 -17.48 17.69 12.29
CA THR A 46 -18.75 18.09 11.66
C THR A 46 -18.50 18.77 10.31
N GLU A 47 -17.46 19.60 10.24
CA GLU A 47 -17.03 20.35 9.09
C GLU A 47 -16.51 19.42 7.98
N ALA A 48 -15.68 18.43 8.32
CA ALA A 48 -15.22 17.42 7.36
C ALA A 48 -16.38 16.58 6.82
N ARG A 49 -17.28 16.10 7.70
CA ARG A 49 -18.48 15.36 7.27
C ARG A 49 -19.36 16.17 6.34
N GLU A 50 -19.57 17.45 6.66
CA GLU A 50 -20.39 18.30 5.83
C GLU A 50 -19.75 18.58 4.48
N PHE A 51 -18.43 18.75 4.41
CA PHE A 51 -17.72 18.82 3.14
C PHE A 51 -17.91 17.52 2.33
N MET A 52 -17.68 16.36 2.94
CA MET A 52 -17.81 15.04 2.32
C MET A 52 -19.22 14.78 1.76
N ARG A 53 -20.27 15.24 2.45
CA ARG A 53 -21.67 15.15 1.95
C ARG A 53 -21.92 15.91 0.66
N THR A 54 -21.10 16.91 0.33
CA THR A 54 -21.22 17.65 -0.93
C THR A 54 -20.54 16.96 -2.11
N LEU A 55 -19.84 15.85 -1.88
CA LEU A 55 -19.11 15.13 -2.92
C LEU A 55 -19.99 14.09 -3.60
N ARG A 56 -19.73 13.86 -4.89
CA ARG A 56 -20.27 12.74 -5.66
C ARG A 56 -19.30 11.58 -5.48
N THR A 57 -19.47 10.78 -4.43
CA THR A 57 -18.52 9.72 -4.05
C THR A 57 -18.18 8.77 -5.20
N ALA A 58 -19.16 8.43 -6.05
CA ALA A 58 -18.96 7.58 -7.22
C ALA A 58 -17.94 8.15 -8.23
N GLU A 59 -17.83 9.48 -8.33
CA GLU A 59 -16.92 10.17 -9.24
C GLU A 59 -15.52 10.39 -8.65
N LEU A 60 -15.31 10.11 -7.36
CA LEU A 60 -13.98 10.26 -6.72
C LEU A 60 -12.91 9.38 -7.36
N THR A 61 -13.31 8.31 -8.05
CA THR A 61 -12.39 7.45 -8.81
C THR A 61 -11.85 8.11 -10.08
N GLU A 62 -12.43 9.23 -10.51
CA GLU A 62 -11.93 10.01 -11.65
C GLU A 62 -10.91 11.05 -11.19
N ASP A 63 -9.65 10.94 -11.64
CA ASP A 63 -8.56 11.84 -11.26
C ASP A 63 -8.91 13.33 -11.37
N ARG A 64 -9.63 13.70 -12.43
CA ARG A 64 -10.03 15.10 -12.67
C ARG A 64 -10.98 15.59 -11.59
N TYR A 65 -11.95 14.76 -11.22
CA TYR A 65 -12.90 15.09 -10.18
C TYR A 65 -12.19 15.13 -8.82
N PHE A 66 -11.40 14.10 -8.49
CA PHE A 66 -10.61 14.04 -7.26
C PHE A 66 -9.72 15.28 -7.07
N GLY A 67 -8.91 15.62 -8.09
CA GLY A 67 -8.05 16.80 -8.06
C GLY A 67 -8.82 18.11 -7.91
N SER A 68 -10.00 18.23 -8.53
CA SER A 68 -10.86 19.41 -8.36
C SER A 68 -11.43 19.53 -6.94
N MET A 69 -11.71 18.40 -6.29
CA MET A 69 -12.19 18.37 -4.90
C MET A 69 -11.08 18.70 -3.92
N LEU A 70 -9.84 18.25 -4.15
CA LEU A 70 -8.66 18.70 -3.39
C LEU A 70 -8.50 20.22 -3.48
N LEU A 71 -8.56 20.78 -4.69
CA LEU A 71 -8.45 22.23 -4.90
C LEU A 71 -9.56 23.00 -4.16
N ARG A 72 -10.81 22.48 -4.21
CA ARG A 72 -11.96 23.07 -3.51
C ARG A 72 -11.82 22.97 -1.98
N MET A 73 -11.30 21.86 -1.47
CA MET A 73 -11.03 21.64 -0.05
C MET A 73 -9.99 22.63 0.47
N VAL A 74 -8.85 22.74 -0.21
CA VAL A 74 -7.72 23.59 0.19
C VAL A 74 -8.11 25.06 0.24
N ASN A 75 -8.86 25.54 -0.77
CA ASN A 75 -9.29 26.94 -0.88
C ASN A 75 -10.51 27.31 -0.03
N ARG A 76 -11.07 26.38 0.76
CA ARG A 76 -12.27 26.67 1.55
C ARG A 76 -11.86 27.31 2.88
N PRO A 77 -12.12 28.62 3.10
CA PRO A 77 -11.62 29.33 4.27
C PRO A 77 -12.26 28.89 5.59
N THR A 78 -13.40 28.18 5.53
CA THR A 78 -14.07 27.63 6.72
C THR A 78 -13.45 26.31 7.20
N LEU A 79 -12.50 25.73 6.46
CA LEU A 79 -11.83 24.49 6.84
C LEU A 79 -10.45 24.81 7.42
N THR A 80 -10.19 24.34 8.63
CA THR A 80 -8.85 24.32 9.21
C THR A 80 -8.02 23.21 8.56
N GLU A 81 -6.73 23.20 8.84
CA GLU A 81 -5.79 22.18 8.41
C GLU A 81 -6.23 20.80 8.90
N GLU A 82 -6.69 20.70 10.15
CA GLU A 82 -7.22 19.48 10.73
C GLU A 82 -8.38 18.91 9.89
N HIS A 83 -9.34 19.77 9.53
CA HIS A 83 -10.45 19.35 8.68
C HIS A 83 -9.98 18.87 7.30
N LYS A 84 -8.94 19.50 6.74
CA LYS A 84 -8.40 19.12 5.42
C LYS A 84 -7.71 17.76 5.46
N VAL A 85 -7.01 17.42 6.54
CA VAL A 85 -6.43 16.08 6.76
C VAL A 85 -7.52 15.01 6.81
N GLU A 86 -8.58 15.26 7.60
CA GLU A 86 -9.72 14.35 7.72
C GLU A 86 -10.44 14.13 6.38
N ILE A 87 -10.64 15.21 5.62
CA ILE A 87 -11.29 15.13 4.30
C ILE A 87 -10.40 14.36 3.31
N LEU A 88 -9.09 14.58 3.29
CA LEU A 88 -8.18 13.83 2.42
C LEU A 88 -8.26 12.32 2.73
N TYR A 89 -8.16 11.94 4.01
CA TYR A 89 -8.34 10.56 4.45
C TYR A 89 -9.68 9.99 3.97
N ALA A 90 -10.78 10.70 4.21
CA ALA A 90 -12.12 10.22 3.83
C ALA A 90 -12.29 10.09 2.30
N MET A 91 -11.69 10.99 1.51
CA MET A 91 -11.68 10.91 0.05
C MET A 91 -10.90 9.69 -0.44
N LEU A 92 -9.68 9.46 0.07
CA LEU A 92 -8.86 8.32 -0.30
C LEU A 92 -9.50 6.99 0.14
N LYS A 93 -10.08 6.96 1.34
CA LYS A 93 -10.82 5.80 1.85
C LYS A 93 -12.01 5.45 0.97
N SER A 94 -12.78 6.45 0.53
CA SER A 94 -13.94 6.26 -0.34
C SER A 94 -13.63 5.58 -1.67
N ILE A 95 -12.39 5.67 -2.15
CA ILE A 95 -11.92 5.04 -3.39
C ILE A 95 -10.99 3.84 -3.14
N GLY A 96 -10.73 3.48 -1.88
CA GLY A 96 -9.84 2.39 -1.50
C GLY A 96 -8.35 2.67 -1.75
N TRP A 97 -7.94 3.94 -1.73
CA TRP A 97 -6.54 4.37 -1.84
C TRP A 97 -5.91 4.69 -0.49
N SER A 98 -6.71 4.82 0.57
CA SER A 98 -6.17 4.95 1.93
C SER A 98 -5.61 3.60 2.36
N PHE A 99 -4.31 3.55 2.61
CA PHE A 99 -3.65 2.41 3.22
C PHE A 99 -3.85 2.42 4.74
N SER A 100 -4.40 1.35 5.28
CA SER A 100 -4.55 1.09 6.72
C SER A 100 -4.06 -0.31 7.11
N GLY A 101 -3.04 -0.80 6.41
CA GLY A 101 -2.51 -2.16 6.54
C GLY A 101 -2.85 -3.09 5.38
N ALA A 102 -3.61 -2.61 4.39
CA ALA A 102 -3.87 -3.36 3.17
C ALA A 102 -4.02 -2.46 1.93
N VAL A 103 -3.72 -3.04 0.76
CA VAL A 103 -3.87 -2.39 -0.55
C VAL A 103 -4.74 -3.25 -1.46
N ARG A 104 -5.60 -2.59 -2.24
CA ARG A 104 -6.37 -3.21 -3.33
C ARG A 104 -5.51 -3.34 -4.58
N ILE A 105 -5.28 -4.57 -5.03
CA ILE A 105 -4.51 -4.91 -6.24
C ILE A 105 -5.48 -5.38 -7.34
N PRO A 106 -5.65 -4.62 -8.44
CA PRO A 106 -6.46 -5.09 -9.55
C PRO A 106 -5.90 -6.39 -10.16
N ALA A 107 -6.77 -7.25 -10.69
CA ALA A 107 -6.32 -8.46 -11.36
C ALA A 107 -5.34 -8.13 -12.49
N TYR A 108 -4.30 -8.95 -12.62
CA TYR A 108 -3.19 -8.79 -13.56
C TYR A 108 -2.23 -7.64 -13.27
N TYR A 109 -2.39 -6.92 -12.16
CA TYR A 109 -1.43 -5.95 -11.67
C TYR A 109 -0.58 -6.56 -10.55
N ASP A 110 0.67 -6.11 -10.48
CA ASP A 110 1.53 -6.30 -9.32
C ASP A 110 1.50 -5.07 -8.40
N TYR A 111 2.01 -5.20 -7.17
CA TYR A 111 2.01 -4.10 -6.20
C TYR A 111 2.82 -2.90 -6.69
N PHE A 112 3.98 -3.12 -7.31
CA PHE A 112 4.82 -2.05 -7.86
C PHE A 112 4.07 -1.21 -8.91
N GLN A 113 3.25 -1.83 -9.76
CA GLN A 113 2.38 -1.13 -10.72
C GLN A 113 1.29 -0.33 -10.02
N VAL A 114 0.67 -0.86 -8.97
CA VAL A 114 -0.36 -0.15 -8.18
C VAL A 114 0.26 1.06 -7.49
N PHE A 115 1.38 0.87 -6.78
CA PHE A 115 2.14 1.95 -6.15
C PHE A 115 2.54 3.03 -7.16
N GLY A 116 3.12 2.63 -8.29
CA GLY A 116 3.49 3.54 -9.37
C GLY A 116 2.31 4.30 -9.97
N GLY A 117 1.14 3.65 -10.06
CA GLY A 117 -0.11 4.28 -10.46
C GLY A 117 -0.56 5.38 -9.50
N TYR A 118 -0.58 5.09 -8.20
CA TYR A 118 -0.92 6.05 -7.15
C TYR A 118 0.07 7.22 -7.11
N ALA A 119 1.37 6.93 -7.13
CA ALA A 119 2.42 7.94 -7.18
C ALA A 119 2.26 8.87 -8.39
N SER A 120 1.96 8.32 -9.56
CA SER A 120 1.70 9.10 -10.78
C SER A 120 0.50 10.02 -10.63
N SER A 121 -0.58 9.55 -9.99
CA SER A 121 -1.76 10.37 -9.70
C SER A 121 -1.45 11.49 -8.71
N PHE A 122 -0.74 11.19 -7.61
CA PHE A 122 -0.31 12.21 -6.64
C PHE A 122 0.61 13.27 -7.26
N LEU A 123 1.58 12.88 -8.10
CA LEU A 123 2.42 13.83 -8.83
C LEU A 123 1.61 14.75 -9.76
N ARG A 124 0.54 14.22 -10.40
CA ARG A 124 -0.39 15.05 -11.19
C ARG A 124 -1.17 16.03 -10.32
N TYR A 125 -1.63 15.61 -9.15
CA TYR A 125 -2.35 16.49 -8.22
C TYR A 125 -1.44 17.58 -7.67
N GLN A 126 -0.22 17.22 -7.25
CA GLN A 126 0.81 18.15 -6.77
C GLN A 126 1.06 19.27 -7.78
N LYS A 127 1.23 18.95 -9.08
CA LYS A 127 1.44 19.96 -10.13
C LYS A 127 0.32 21.02 -10.21
N ASN A 128 -0.91 20.65 -9.87
CA ASN A 128 -2.05 21.57 -9.87
C ASN A 128 -2.17 22.35 -8.56
N LEU A 129 -1.80 21.73 -7.43
CA LEU A 129 -1.92 22.30 -6.09
C LEU A 129 -0.76 23.24 -5.74
N ASP A 130 0.46 22.92 -6.18
CA ASP A 130 1.68 23.73 -5.97
C ASP A 130 1.53 25.16 -6.52
N GLN A 131 0.67 25.35 -7.53
CA GLN A 131 0.34 26.66 -8.10
C GLN A 131 -0.40 27.60 -7.13
N LEU A 132 -0.90 27.07 -6.01
CA LEU A 132 -1.61 27.86 -5.00
C LEU A 132 -0.66 28.62 -4.07
N GLY A 133 0.61 28.22 -3.98
CA GLY A 133 1.55 28.79 -3.00
C GLY A 133 1.07 28.64 -1.55
N TYR A 134 0.45 27.51 -1.23
CA TYR A 134 -0.08 27.23 0.11
C TYR A 134 1.07 26.93 1.08
N ASP A 135 1.13 27.62 2.22
CA ASP A 135 2.11 27.31 3.28
C ASP A 135 1.67 26.03 4.03
N ALA A 136 2.35 24.92 3.77
CA ALA A 136 2.02 23.63 4.36
C ALA A 136 2.65 23.37 5.74
N LYS A 137 3.27 24.38 6.39
CA LYS A 137 3.95 24.22 7.68
C LYS A 137 3.07 23.56 8.76
N ALA A 138 1.81 23.96 8.85
CA ALA A 138 0.88 23.40 9.83
C ALA A 138 0.63 21.89 9.62
N PHE A 139 0.63 21.40 8.37
CA PHE A 139 0.51 19.96 8.10
C PHE A 139 1.76 19.17 8.53
N VAL A 140 2.95 19.76 8.38
CA VAL A 140 4.20 19.18 8.89
C VAL A 140 4.20 19.12 10.42
N GLU A 141 3.69 20.16 11.09
CA GLU A 141 3.54 20.19 12.55
C GLU A 141 2.55 19.13 13.05
N ILE A 142 1.41 18.97 12.37
CA ILE A 142 0.44 17.89 12.64
C ILE A 142 1.11 16.51 12.45
N ALA A 143 1.83 16.29 11.34
CA ALA A 143 2.51 15.03 11.10
C ALA A 143 3.47 14.69 12.24
N ARG A 144 4.23 15.69 12.73
CA ARG A 144 5.16 15.53 13.85
C ARG A 144 4.46 15.25 15.18
N SER A 145 3.37 15.94 15.50
CA SER A 145 2.66 15.74 16.79
C SER A 145 1.91 14.42 16.85
N GLU A 146 1.36 13.97 15.73
CA GLU A 146 0.41 12.85 15.68
C GLU A 146 1.07 11.50 15.37
N ILE A 147 2.30 11.45 14.87
CA ILE A 147 2.95 10.20 14.42
C ILE A 147 2.91 9.07 15.48
N ARG A 148 2.96 9.42 16.78
CA ARG A 148 2.97 8.47 17.90
C ARG A 148 1.59 8.10 18.44
N GLN A 149 0.54 8.85 18.07
CA GLN A 149 -0.81 8.74 18.68
C GLN A 149 -1.92 8.45 17.68
N HIS A 150 -1.80 9.04 16.48
CA HIS A 150 -2.78 8.97 15.42
C HIS A 150 -2.07 8.89 14.06
N VAL A 151 -1.39 7.76 13.79
CA VAL A 151 -0.52 7.60 12.61
C VAL A 151 -1.24 7.83 11.27
N MET A 152 -2.51 7.44 11.15
CA MET A 152 -3.30 7.73 9.94
C MET A 152 -3.44 9.24 9.73
N TYR A 153 -3.68 9.99 10.80
CA TYR A 153 -3.78 11.43 10.74
C TYR A 153 -2.45 12.07 10.35
N ALA A 154 -1.36 11.64 10.99
CA ALA A 154 -0.02 12.10 10.69
C ALA A 154 0.38 11.82 9.23
N ALA A 155 0.10 10.62 8.74
CA ALA A 155 0.44 10.17 7.40
C ALA A 155 -0.30 10.96 6.31
N HIS A 156 -1.59 11.23 6.53
CA HIS A 156 -2.38 12.05 5.61
C HIS A 156 -1.99 13.52 5.68
N ALA A 157 -1.60 14.03 6.84
CA ALA A 157 -1.04 15.38 6.97
C ALA A 157 0.27 15.51 6.18
N LEU A 158 1.19 14.55 6.32
CA LEU A 158 2.44 14.54 5.53
C LEU A 158 2.16 14.46 4.02
N LEU A 159 1.26 13.56 3.60
CA LEU A 159 0.88 13.46 2.19
C LEU A 159 0.31 14.79 1.67
N LEU A 160 -0.57 15.43 2.41
CA LEU A 160 -1.15 16.73 2.03
C LEU A 160 -0.08 17.82 1.97
N ALA A 161 0.87 17.84 2.91
CA ALA A 161 2.00 18.75 2.89
C ALA A 161 2.84 18.59 1.61
N MET A 162 3.19 17.34 1.27
CA MET A 162 3.94 17.02 0.05
C MET A 162 3.17 17.34 -1.24
N LEU A 163 1.85 17.27 -1.23
CA LEU A 163 1.01 17.66 -2.37
C LEU A 163 0.92 19.18 -2.55
N LEU A 164 0.99 19.96 -1.47
CA LEU A 164 0.78 21.41 -1.47
C LEU A 164 2.07 22.21 -1.59
N ASP A 165 3.13 21.78 -0.92
CA ASP A 165 4.41 22.48 -0.84
C ASP A 165 5.57 21.49 -0.68
N ALA A 166 5.85 20.76 -1.76
CA ALA A 166 6.89 19.73 -1.75
C ALA A 166 8.28 20.29 -1.46
N GLY A 167 8.57 21.51 -1.91
CA GLY A 167 9.88 22.15 -1.74
C GLY A 167 10.23 22.33 -0.27
N HIS A 168 9.40 23.06 0.48
CA HIS A 168 9.67 23.28 1.91
C HIS A 168 9.43 22.02 2.74
N THR A 169 8.44 21.19 2.40
CA THR A 169 8.18 19.94 3.14
C THR A 169 9.37 18.97 3.03
N SER A 170 10.09 18.96 1.91
CA SER A 170 11.27 18.10 1.73
C SER A 170 12.41 18.42 2.70
N GLU A 171 12.55 19.68 3.14
CA GLU A 171 13.55 20.08 4.14
C GLU A 171 13.30 19.42 5.51
N HIS A 172 12.05 19.02 5.76
CA HIS A 172 11.64 18.31 6.98
C HIS A 172 11.59 16.79 6.80
N LEU A 173 11.54 16.29 5.57
CA LEU A 173 11.38 14.85 5.32
C LEU A 173 12.59 14.04 5.83
N GLU A 174 13.77 14.64 5.86
CA GLU A 174 14.96 14.03 6.47
C GLU A 174 14.77 13.62 7.93
N GLU A 175 14.02 14.40 8.71
CA GLU A 175 13.70 14.12 10.11
C GLU A 175 12.84 12.84 10.19
N PHE A 176 11.81 12.78 9.35
CA PHE A 176 10.86 11.66 9.29
C PHE A 176 11.45 10.35 8.77
N LEU A 177 12.52 10.43 7.98
CA LEU A 177 13.28 9.27 7.49
C LEU A 177 14.31 8.76 8.51
N SER A 178 14.47 9.40 9.67
CA SER A 178 15.36 8.87 10.71
C SER A 178 14.82 7.56 11.29
N ALA A 179 15.71 6.59 11.50
CA ALA A 179 15.36 5.30 12.11
C ALA A 179 14.68 5.48 13.47
N GLU A 180 15.13 6.44 14.27
CA GLU A 180 14.55 6.76 15.58
C GLU A 180 13.08 7.17 15.45
N LEU A 181 12.77 8.13 14.56
CA LEU A 181 11.40 8.63 14.44
C LEU A 181 10.48 7.59 13.78
N PHE A 182 10.98 6.84 12.80
CA PHE A 182 10.27 5.73 12.18
C PHE A 182 9.85 4.67 13.23
N GLN A 183 10.77 4.23 14.09
CA GLN A 183 10.49 3.22 15.11
C GLN A 183 9.53 3.71 16.22
N GLN A 184 9.38 5.02 16.36
CA GLN A 184 8.45 5.62 17.33
C GLN A 184 7.03 5.82 16.78
N ALA A 185 6.79 5.57 15.49
CA ALA A 185 5.46 5.66 14.92
C ALA A 185 4.52 4.66 15.58
N GLN A 186 3.26 5.06 15.79
CA GLN A 186 2.24 4.18 16.41
C GLN A 186 2.06 2.87 15.63
N VAL A 187 2.11 2.95 14.31
CA VAL A 187 2.12 1.82 13.37
C VAL A 187 3.16 2.10 12.28
N PRO A 188 4.41 1.62 12.43
CA PRO A 188 5.50 1.92 11.51
C PRO A 188 5.19 1.60 10.04
N GLU A 189 4.43 0.54 9.78
CA GLU A 189 4.09 0.06 8.44
C GLU A 189 3.18 1.05 7.69
N ILE A 190 2.18 1.62 8.39
CA ILE A 190 1.36 2.71 7.83
C ILE A 190 2.25 3.90 7.54
N TRP A 191 3.06 4.31 8.52
CA TRP A 191 3.94 5.47 8.35
C TRP A 191 4.90 5.30 7.16
N LEU A 192 5.54 4.12 7.03
CA LEU A 192 6.47 3.80 5.95
C LEU A 192 5.84 3.89 4.57
N HIS A 193 4.61 3.38 4.41
CA HIS A 193 3.89 3.43 3.16
C HIS A 193 3.68 4.88 2.67
N TYR A 194 3.28 5.78 3.56
CA TYR A 194 3.13 7.20 3.20
C TYR A 194 4.46 7.94 3.13
N LEU A 195 5.49 7.54 3.88
CA LEU A 195 6.87 8.04 3.69
C LEU A 195 7.40 7.71 2.30
N ALA A 196 7.15 6.50 1.80
CA ALA A 196 7.55 6.09 0.46
C ALA A 196 6.93 7.01 -0.61
N PHE A 197 5.63 7.34 -0.48
CA PHE A 197 4.99 8.33 -1.35
C PHE A 197 5.55 9.75 -1.15
N ALA A 198 5.79 10.18 0.09
CA ALA A 198 6.36 11.48 0.38
C ALA A 198 7.74 11.65 -0.28
N VAL A 199 8.58 10.63 -0.22
CA VAL A 199 9.88 10.62 -0.90
C VAL A 199 9.72 10.73 -2.41
N VAL A 200 8.81 9.95 -3.02
CA VAL A 200 8.54 10.09 -4.46
C VAL A 200 8.07 11.49 -4.83
N LEU A 201 7.18 12.08 -4.01
CA LEU A 201 6.65 13.43 -4.21
C LEU A 201 7.70 14.53 -4.03
N SER A 202 8.74 14.30 -3.22
CA SER A 202 9.86 15.23 -3.04
C SER A 202 10.69 15.42 -4.31
N ARG A 203 10.72 14.38 -5.17
CA ARG A 203 11.61 14.28 -6.33
C ARG A 203 13.08 14.48 -5.98
N ASN A 204 13.47 14.19 -4.74
CA ASN A 204 14.83 14.31 -4.25
C ASN A 204 15.47 12.91 -4.13
N ALA A 205 16.51 12.65 -4.93
CA ALA A 205 17.21 11.37 -4.94
C ALA A 205 17.98 11.09 -3.64
N ASP A 206 18.42 12.12 -2.92
CA ASP A 206 19.13 11.97 -1.64
C ASP A 206 18.18 11.48 -0.55
N LEU A 207 16.94 11.98 -0.54
CA LEU A 207 15.88 11.50 0.34
C LEU A 207 15.49 10.05 0.00
N ALA A 208 15.54 9.67 -1.29
CA ALA A 208 15.35 8.27 -1.70
C ALA A 208 16.47 7.37 -1.15
N LEU A 209 17.72 7.80 -1.25
CA LEU A 209 18.84 7.05 -0.68
C LEU A 209 18.70 6.85 0.83
N LYS A 210 18.27 7.90 1.54
CA LYS A 210 18.01 7.87 2.99
C LYS A 210 16.85 6.94 3.37
N LEU A 211 15.75 6.96 2.61
CA LEU A 211 14.68 5.95 2.75
C LEU A 211 15.22 4.53 2.56
N GLY A 212 16.12 4.34 1.60
CA GLY A 212 16.78 3.05 1.34
C GLY A 212 17.67 2.55 2.49
N GLU A 213 18.07 3.39 3.43
CA GLU A 213 18.77 2.97 4.65
C GLU A 213 17.83 2.23 5.62
N LEU A 214 16.52 2.48 5.55
CA LEU A 214 15.54 1.77 6.37
C LEU A 214 15.41 0.29 5.99
N LEU A 215 15.86 -0.14 4.81
CA LEU A 215 15.88 -1.56 4.43
C LEU A 215 16.67 -2.43 5.43
N GLU A 216 17.64 -1.86 6.13
CA GLU A 216 18.48 -2.57 7.10
C GLU A 216 17.74 -2.86 8.43
N ILE A 217 16.63 -2.16 8.70
CA ILE A 217 15.89 -2.26 9.97
C ILE A 217 14.41 -2.65 9.79
N VAL A 218 13.88 -2.58 8.58
CA VAL A 218 12.50 -3.00 8.27
C VAL A 218 12.48 -4.50 8.05
N GLU A 219 11.84 -5.21 8.98
CA GLU A 219 11.73 -6.67 8.95
C GLU A 219 10.56 -7.18 8.09
N SER A 220 9.48 -6.39 7.94
CA SER A 220 8.31 -6.81 7.16
C SER A 220 8.59 -6.79 5.66
N GLU A 221 8.17 -7.87 4.98
CA GLU A 221 8.33 -8.03 3.54
C GLU A 221 7.66 -6.90 2.76
N GLU A 222 6.41 -6.57 3.10
CA GLU A 222 5.70 -5.54 2.37
C GLU A 222 6.19 -4.12 2.69
N GLY A 223 6.77 -3.92 3.88
CA GLY A 223 7.46 -2.67 4.21
C GLY A 223 8.73 -2.48 3.38
N GLN A 224 9.48 -3.56 3.15
CA GLN A 224 10.61 -3.53 2.22
C GLN A 224 10.14 -3.25 0.78
N GLU A 225 8.99 -3.80 0.36
CA GLU A 225 8.39 -3.46 -0.93
C GLU A 225 8.06 -1.98 -1.08
N ASP A 226 7.50 -1.32 -0.06
CA ASP A 226 7.22 0.12 -0.10
C ASP A 226 8.50 0.93 -0.39
N ILE A 227 9.59 0.59 0.30
CA ILE A 227 10.90 1.23 0.11
C ILE A 227 11.42 0.97 -1.31
N LEU A 228 11.42 -0.29 -1.75
CA LEU A 228 11.90 -0.67 -3.09
C LEU A 228 11.08 0.00 -4.19
N CYS A 229 9.76 0.06 -4.04
CA CYS A 229 8.87 0.76 -4.96
C CYS A 229 9.25 2.24 -5.08
N ALA A 230 9.48 2.94 -3.96
CA ALA A 230 9.92 4.32 -3.96
C ALA A 230 11.28 4.49 -4.63
N LEU A 231 12.29 3.68 -4.27
CA LEU A 231 13.62 3.69 -4.88
C LEU A 231 13.54 3.47 -6.40
N GLY A 232 12.70 2.54 -6.84
CA GLY A 232 12.52 2.18 -8.24
C GLY A 232 11.88 3.25 -9.12
N VAL A 233 11.30 4.31 -8.52
CA VAL A 233 10.84 5.49 -9.26
C VAL A 233 12.01 6.38 -9.69
N PHE A 234 13.12 6.37 -8.96
CA PHE A 234 14.28 7.21 -9.24
C PHE A 234 15.29 6.49 -10.14
N GLU A 235 15.59 7.08 -11.29
CA GLU A 235 16.57 6.54 -12.27
C GLU A 235 18.04 6.81 -11.86
N SER A 236 18.36 6.84 -10.56
CA SER A 236 19.74 7.02 -10.05
C SER A 236 20.50 5.70 -9.95
N ASP A 237 21.77 5.69 -10.35
CA ASP A 237 22.63 4.49 -10.29
C ASP A 237 22.87 4.04 -8.84
N ASP A 238 22.94 4.98 -7.89
CA ASP A 238 23.10 4.65 -6.46
C ASP A 238 21.87 3.91 -5.90
N ASN A 239 20.66 4.34 -6.29
CA ASN A 239 19.43 3.65 -5.92
C ASN A 239 19.39 2.24 -6.53
N PHE A 240 19.84 2.11 -7.78
CA PHE A 240 19.89 0.80 -8.41
C PHE A 240 20.93 -0.13 -7.77
N ALA A 241 22.13 0.38 -7.44
CA ALA A 241 23.14 -0.38 -6.71
C ALA A 241 22.62 -0.87 -5.36
N ARG A 242 21.80 -0.08 -4.66
CA ARG A 242 21.15 -0.47 -3.41
C ARG A 242 20.11 -1.57 -3.61
N ILE A 243 19.29 -1.49 -4.66
CA ILE A 243 18.34 -2.54 -5.04
C ILE A 243 19.07 -3.84 -5.40
N GLN A 244 20.20 -3.75 -6.13
CA GLN A 244 21.01 -4.93 -6.45
C GLN A 244 21.60 -5.56 -5.19
N ARG A 245 22.13 -4.75 -4.26
CA ARG A 245 22.63 -5.25 -2.96
C ARG A 245 21.54 -6.01 -2.20
N PHE A 246 20.35 -5.43 -2.10
CA PHE A 246 19.19 -6.09 -1.49
C PHE A 246 18.88 -7.44 -2.16
N LEU A 247 18.89 -7.51 -3.50
CA LEU A 247 18.70 -8.78 -4.21
C LEU A 247 19.77 -9.83 -3.87
N HIS A 248 21.04 -9.44 -3.83
CA HIS A 248 22.13 -10.37 -3.49
C HIS A 248 22.04 -10.87 -2.05
N GLU A 249 21.68 -10.01 -1.10
CA GLU A 249 21.60 -10.35 0.31
C GLU A 249 20.34 -11.19 0.62
N THR A 250 19.17 -10.73 0.18
CA THR A 250 17.89 -11.35 0.56
C THR A 250 17.64 -12.66 -0.18
N LEU A 251 17.96 -12.74 -1.48
CA LEU A 251 17.69 -13.96 -2.28
C LEU A 251 18.46 -15.20 -1.79
N GLN A 252 19.61 -15.00 -1.14
CA GLN A 252 20.36 -16.10 -0.53
C GLN A 252 19.57 -16.77 0.59
N HIS A 253 18.77 -15.99 1.32
CA HIS A 253 18.03 -16.42 2.50
C HIS A 253 16.58 -16.78 2.19
N ASP A 254 15.88 -15.98 1.41
CA ASP A 254 14.48 -16.21 1.07
C ASP A 254 14.09 -15.63 -0.30
N TYR A 255 13.08 -16.22 -0.92
CA TYR A 255 12.46 -15.67 -2.12
C TYR A 255 11.04 -15.23 -1.77
N ASN A 256 10.81 -13.91 -1.78
CA ASN A 256 9.61 -13.28 -1.29
C ASN A 256 9.15 -12.11 -2.20
N GLN A 257 8.04 -11.44 -1.88
CA GLN A 257 7.46 -10.37 -2.70
C GLN A 257 8.36 -9.13 -2.78
N ALA A 258 9.16 -8.83 -1.76
CA ALA A 258 10.17 -7.77 -1.81
C ALA A 258 11.25 -8.07 -2.86
N VAL A 259 11.76 -9.31 -2.90
CA VAL A 259 12.68 -9.79 -3.94
C VAL A 259 12.04 -9.69 -5.33
N GLU A 260 10.76 -10.04 -5.46
CA GLU A 260 10.03 -9.93 -6.72
C GLU A 260 9.92 -8.49 -7.20
N THR A 261 9.54 -7.57 -6.31
CA THR A 261 9.49 -6.13 -6.60
C THR A 261 10.87 -5.61 -7.05
N ALA A 262 11.95 -5.99 -6.36
CA ALA A 262 13.30 -5.62 -6.75
C ALA A 262 13.71 -6.20 -8.12
N LEU A 263 13.32 -7.44 -8.43
CA LEU A 263 13.55 -8.06 -9.75
C LEU A 263 12.75 -7.35 -10.86
N LEU A 264 11.51 -6.93 -10.60
CA LEU A 264 10.70 -6.17 -11.55
C LEU A 264 11.34 -4.80 -11.86
N ILE A 265 11.86 -4.11 -10.83
CA ILE A 265 12.58 -2.85 -11.01
C ILE A 265 13.85 -3.06 -11.84
N ALA A 266 14.65 -4.08 -11.52
CA ALA A 266 15.84 -4.43 -12.28
C ALA A 266 15.51 -4.76 -13.74
N ARG A 267 14.42 -5.51 -13.98
CA ARG A 267 13.95 -5.84 -15.33
C ARG A 267 13.53 -4.59 -16.12
N ARG A 268 12.94 -3.59 -15.46
CA ARG A 268 12.56 -2.32 -16.09
C ARG A 268 13.77 -1.48 -16.46
N ARG A 269 14.84 -1.51 -15.67
CA ARG A 269 16.04 -0.67 -15.85
C ARG A 269 17.07 -1.25 -16.81
N LEU A 270 17.22 -2.57 -16.84
CA LEU A 270 18.23 -3.27 -17.62
C LEU A 270 17.71 -3.71 -18.99
N SER A 271 18.62 -3.85 -19.97
CA SER A 271 18.30 -4.57 -21.21
C SER A 271 17.99 -6.05 -20.92
N PRO A 272 17.27 -6.76 -21.81
CA PRO A 272 16.95 -8.17 -21.59
C PRO A 272 18.17 -9.06 -21.31
N ASN A 273 19.31 -8.78 -21.96
CA ASN A 273 20.54 -9.55 -21.78
C ASN A 273 21.19 -9.25 -20.42
N GLU A 274 21.29 -7.98 -20.04
CA GLU A 274 21.86 -7.57 -18.74
C GLU A 274 21.02 -8.11 -17.57
N PHE A 275 19.70 -8.05 -17.67
CA PHE A 275 18.81 -8.65 -16.69
C PHE A 275 19.01 -10.16 -16.58
N TYR A 276 19.12 -10.87 -17.71
CA TYR A 276 19.34 -12.31 -17.70
C TYR A 276 20.66 -12.71 -17.06
N LEU A 277 21.72 -11.93 -17.31
CA LEU A 277 23.03 -12.12 -16.67
C LEU A 277 22.92 -11.94 -15.16
N LEU A 278 22.36 -10.80 -14.70
CA LEU A 278 22.14 -10.52 -13.29
C LEU A 278 21.32 -11.63 -12.61
N TYR A 279 20.20 -12.04 -13.20
CA TYR A 279 19.35 -13.07 -12.63
C TYR A 279 20.05 -14.42 -12.53
N THR A 280 20.81 -14.81 -13.55
CA THR A 280 21.55 -16.09 -13.55
C THR A 280 22.66 -16.09 -12.51
N GLU A 281 23.36 -14.97 -12.36
CA GLU A 281 24.36 -14.77 -11.29
C GLU A 281 23.73 -14.91 -9.91
N LEU A 282 22.65 -14.18 -9.65
CA LEU A 282 21.87 -14.25 -8.41
C LEU A 282 21.43 -15.68 -8.05
N LEU A 283 20.92 -16.45 -9.02
CA LEU A 283 20.53 -17.85 -8.80
C LEU A 283 21.71 -18.76 -8.48
N SER A 284 22.82 -18.58 -9.20
CA SER A 284 24.04 -19.35 -8.99
C SER A 284 24.60 -19.11 -7.60
N GLU A 285 24.64 -17.86 -7.15
CA GLU A 285 25.11 -17.47 -5.81
C GLU A 285 24.20 -18.01 -4.70
N ALA A 286 22.88 -17.88 -4.88
CA ALA A 286 21.91 -18.39 -3.91
C ALA A 286 21.88 -19.93 -3.84
N LYS A 287 22.51 -20.64 -4.79
CA LYS A 287 22.43 -22.10 -4.95
C LYS A 287 20.98 -22.62 -5.04
N ARG A 288 20.08 -21.83 -5.62
CA ARG A 288 18.64 -22.15 -5.77
C ARG A 288 18.30 -22.33 -7.25
N SER A 289 17.34 -23.21 -7.54
CA SER A 289 16.76 -23.36 -8.88
C SER A 289 15.38 -22.71 -8.90
N PHE A 290 15.30 -21.46 -9.38
CA PHE A 290 14.03 -20.79 -9.65
C PHE A 290 13.79 -20.70 -11.16
N SER A 291 12.53 -20.80 -11.57
CA SER A 291 12.15 -20.69 -12.96
C SER A 291 11.79 -19.25 -13.30
N LEU A 292 12.45 -18.65 -14.30
CA LEU A 292 12.01 -17.37 -14.91
C LEU A 292 10.57 -17.44 -15.43
N LYS A 293 10.10 -18.64 -15.76
CA LYS A 293 8.72 -18.87 -16.18
C LYS A 293 7.75 -18.62 -15.02
N GLU A 294 8.15 -18.82 -13.77
CA GLU A 294 7.33 -18.48 -12.60
C GLU A 294 7.24 -16.96 -12.41
N LEU A 295 8.33 -16.20 -12.62
CA LEU A 295 8.28 -14.72 -12.61
C LEU A 295 7.41 -14.13 -13.73
N ARG A 296 7.20 -14.88 -14.82
CA ARG A 296 6.44 -14.45 -16.01
C ARG A 296 5.01 -15.00 -16.06
N ASP A 297 4.76 -16.19 -15.51
CA ASP A 297 3.46 -16.86 -15.44
C ASP A 297 2.74 -16.65 -14.11
N ARG A 298 3.42 -16.13 -13.06
CA ARG A 298 2.75 -15.58 -11.88
C ARG A 298 2.10 -14.25 -12.25
N GLN A 299 0.93 -14.35 -12.87
CA GLN A 299 -0.18 -13.51 -12.42
C GLN A 299 -0.48 -13.99 -10.98
N PHE A 300 0.12 -13.32 -10.00
CA PHE A 300 0.18 -13.77 -8.61
C PHE A 300 -1.20 -14.14 -8.06
N GLN A 301 -1.33 -15.38 -7.59
CA GLN A 301 -2.45 -15.83 -6.78
C GLN A 301 -1.94 -16.54 -5.52
N SER A 302 -1.96 -15.85 -4.39
CA SER A 302 -2.06 -16.47 -3.07
C SER A 302 -2.67 -15.45 -2.10
N ASP A 303 -3.72 -15.90 -1.40
CA ASP A 303 -4.59 -15.21 -0.42
C ASP A 303 -5.50 -14.08 -0.91
N ILE A 304 -6.04 -14.34 -2.09
CA ILE A 304 -7.00 -13.51 -2.79
C ILE A 304 -8.43 -13.74 -2.29
N TRP A 305 -9.04 -12.71 -1.72
CA TRP A 305 -10.50 -12.58 -1.73
C TRP A 305 -10.94 -12.06 -3.10
N ARG A 306 -11.86 -12.77 -3.78
CA ARG A 306 -12.42 -12.33 -5.06
C ARG A 306 -13.69 -11.52 -4.80
N ASP A 307 -13.64 -10.20 -4.97
CA ASP A 307 -14.86 -9.44 -5.22
C ASP A 307 -15.32 -9.77 -6.66
N HIS A 308 -16.42 -10.51 -6.76
CA HIS A 308 -16.98 -10.98 -8.03
C HIS A 308 -17.63 -9.86 -8.86
N SER A 309 -17.62 -8.61 -8.40
CA SER A 309 -18.14 -7.47 -9.17
C SER A 309 -17.08 -6.77 -10.02
N LYS A 310 -15.79 -6.81 -9.61
CA LYS A 310 -14.61 -6.28 -10.33
C LYS A 310 -13.37 -7.00 -9.81
N SER A 311 -12.66 -7.75 -10.64
CA SER A 311 -11.56 -8.64 -10.21
C SER A 311 -10.42 -7.88 -9.50
N VAL A 312 -10.51 -7.71 -8.18
CA VAL A 312 -9.55 -7.01 -7.31
C VAL A 312 -9.20 -7.94 -6.16
N TYR A 313 -7.95 -7.89 -5.74
CA TYR A 313 -7.34 -8.65 -4.66
C TYR A 313 -7.00 -7.70 -3.51
N LEU A 314 -7.07 -8.18 -2.27
CA LEU A 314 -6.60 -7.40 -1.12
C LEU A 314 -5.28 -8.00 -0.64
N LYS A 315 -4.21 -7.20 -0.68
CA LYS A 315 -2.91 -7.55 -0.10
C LYS A 315 -2.82 -6.92 1.28
N VAL A 316 -2.63 -7.72 2.32
CA VAL A 316 -2.55 -7.29 3.73
C VAL A 316 -1.09 -7.40 4.18
N TRP A 317 -0.60 -6.41 4.93
CA TRP A 317 0.77 -6.42 5.44
C TRP A 317 0.86 -7.38 6.62
N ASP A 318 1.99 -8.09 6.73
CA ASP A 318 2.19 -9.20 7.70
C ASP A 318 1.80 -8.89 9.15
N ASN A 319 2.00 -7.65 9.59
CA ASN A 319 1.76 -7.25 10.97
C ASN A 319 0.30 -6.85 11.27
N PHE A 320 -0.61 -7.03 10.31
CA PHE A 320 -2.03 -6.70 10.46
C PHE A 320 -2.92 -7.95 10.55
N ASP A 321 -3.81 -7.94 11.54
CA ASP A 321 -4.91 -8.88 11.63
C ASP A 321 -6.07 -8.41 10.75
N LEU A 322 -6.67 -9.35 10.00
CA LEU A 322 -7.81 -9.10 9.14
C LEU A 322 -9.05 -9.86 9.63
N ARG A 323 -10.18 -9.15 9.73
CA ARG A 323 -11.52 -9.73 9.97
C ARG A 323 -12.50 -9.25 8.90
N ILE A 324 -13.15 -10.20 8.24
CA ILE A 324 -14.11 -9.93 7.15
C ILE A 324 -15.53 -9.95 7.70
N TYR A 325 -16.30 -8.92 7.34
CA TYR A 325 -17.74 -8.82 7.55
C TYR A 325 -18.44 -8.66 6.20
N ASP A 326 -19.77 -8.79 6.18
CA ASP A 326 -20.57 -8.61 4.95
C ASP A 326 -20.51 -7.18 4.41
N ASP A 327 -20.28 -6.21 5.30
CA ASP A 327 -20.31 -4.77 5.02
C ASP A 327 -18.92 -4.10 5.03
N GLY A 328 -17.85 -4.88 5.17
CA GLY A 328 -16.48 -4.36 5.10
C GLY A 328 -15.45 -5.22 5.82
N ILE A 329 -14.22 -4.71 5.91
CA ILE A 329 -13.08 -5.43 6.46
C ILE A 329 -12.46 -4.63 7.60
N LEU A 330 -12.35 -5.24 8.78
CA LEU A 330 -11.59 -4.66 9.90
C LEU A 330 -10.14 -5.10 9.79
N LEU A 331 -9.24 -4.12 9.69
CA LEU A 331 -7.80 -4.29 9.83
C LEU A 331 -7.37 -3.80 11.20
N SER A 332 -6.54 -4.56 11.89
CA SER A 332 -6.02 -4.22 13.21
C SER A 332 -4.51 -4.41 13.27
N TYR A 333 -3.82 -3.51 13.95
CA TYR A 333 -2.41 -3.67 14.28
C TYR A 333 -2.28 -3.80 15.79
N LYS A 334 -2.07 -5.02 16.26
CA LYS A 334 -2.07 -5.36 17.70
C LYS A 334 -3.31 -4.73 18.38
N ASP A 335 -3.14 -4.18 19.57
CA ASP A 335 -4.20 -3.47 20.31
C ASP A 335 -4.16 -1.93 20.10
N VAL A 336 -3.27 -1.43 19.23
CA VAL A 336 -2.96 0.02 19.14
C VAL A 336 -3.66 0.74 18.00
N PHE A 337 -4.08 0.02 16.96
CA PHE A 337 -4.75 0.59 15.80
C PHE A 337 -5.76 -0.37 15.21
N SER A 338 -6.84 0.19 14.68
CA SER A 338 -7.84 -0.54 13.90
C SER A 338 -8.57 0.40 12.96
N ASP A 339 -8.83 -0.05 11.74
CA ASP A 339 -9.63 0.66 10.74
C ASP A 339 -10.54 -0.29 9.97
N PHE A 340 -11.69 0.22 9.54
CA PHE A 340 -12.72 -0.53 8.81
C PHE A 340 -12.80 -0.05 7.35
N MET A 341 -12.49 -0.94 6.40
CA MET A 341 -12.40 -0.68 4.96
C MET A 341 -13.62 -1.13 4.16
#